data_AF-A0A3P8MCU6-F1
#
_entry.id   AF-A0A3P8MCU6-F1
#
_cell.length_a   1.000
_cell.length_b   1.000
_cell.length_c   1.000
_cell.angle_alpha   90.00
_cell.angle_beta   90.00
_cell.angle_gamma   90.00
#
_symmetry.space_group_name_H-M   'P 1'
#
loop_
_entity.id
_entity.type
_entity.pdbx_description
1 polymer ?
#
loop_
_entity_poly.entity_id
_entity_poly.type
_entity_poly.pdbx_seq_one_letter_code
_entity_poly.pdbx_strand_id
1 'polypeptide(L)'
;MTSAERITVTYASYDATSAGLAKASAIADANIAELTANNTANLNAGNWVGVDQESYQHVHEICLKANENLAMAIRKTGINIQTAATIHQAGQVQAAGLYGV
;
A
#
# COMPACT_ATOMS: atom_id res chain seq x y z
N MET A 1 -16.53 28.30 8.88
CA MET A 1 -16.01 27.30 7.93
C MET A 1 -15.28 28.06 6.84
N THR A 2 -13.95 28.05 6.86
CA THR A 2 -13.16 28.57 5.74
C THR A 2 -13.46 27.68 4.52
N SER A 3 -13.80 28.32 3.40
CA SER A 3 -14.01 27.66 2.11
C SER A 3 -12.86 26.68 1.89
N ALA A 4 -13.17 25.38 1.69
CA ALA A 4 -12.15 24.41 1.32
C ALA A 4 -11.45 24.95 0.08
N GLU A 5 -10.17 25.26 0.22
CA GLU A 5 -9.33 25.73 -0.87
C GLU A 5 -9.51 24.74 -2.02
N ARG A 6 -9.83 25.24 -3.22
CA ARG A 6 -10.15 24.37 -4.36
C ARG A 6 -8.86 23.69 -4.81
N ILE A 7 -8.54 22.53 -4.23
CA ILE A 7 -7.35 21.76 -4.57
C ILE A 7 -7.50 21.34 -6.03
N THR A 8 -6.71 21.98 -6.90
CA THR A 8 -6.65 21.65 -8.32
C THR A 8 -5.60 20.57 -8.49
N VAL A 9 -6.05 19.31 -8.51
CA VAL A 9 -5.19 18.13 -8.69
C VAL A 9 -4.89 17.99 -10.18
N THR A 10 -3.61 17.90 -10.58
CA THR A 10 -3.22 17.65 -11.98
C THR A 10 -3.03 16.17 -12.23
N TYR A 11 -3.20 15.69 -13.46
CA TYR A 11 -3.02 14.26 -13.79
C TYR A 11 -1.64 13.73 -13.36
N ALA A 12 -0.58 14.52 -13.57
CA ALA A 12 0.78 14.19 -13.15
C ALA A 12 0.92 13.92 -11.63
N SER A 13 0.08 14.53 -10.80
CA SER A 13 0.09 14.29 -9.35
C SER A 13 -0.55 12.95 -8.97
N TYR A 14 -1.54 12.46 -9.73
CA TYR A 14 -2.06 11.10 -9.57
C TYR A 14 -1.00 10.06 -9.96
N ASP A 15 -0.31 10.28 -11.09
CA ASP A 15 0.75 9.37 -11.57
C ASP A 15 1.89 9.25 -10.56
N ALA A 16 2.40 10.39 -10.06
CA ALA A 16 3.46 10.41 -9.06
C ALA A 16 3.04 9.71 -7.76
N THR A 17 1.82 9.95 -7.29
CA THR A 17 1.27 9.31 -6.09
C THR A 17 1.10 7.81 -6.29
N SER A 18 0.59 7.39 -7.44
CA SER A 18 0.40 5.98 -7.78
C SER A 18 1.73 5.23 -7.86
N ALA A 19 2.73 5.82 -8.52
CA ALA A 19 4.08 5.27 -8.59
C ALA A 19 4.73 5.14 -7.20
N GLY A 20 4.54 6.15 -6.34
CA GLY A 20 4.99 6.12 -4.95
C GLY A 20 4.36 4.98 -4.15
N LEU A 21 3.04 4.78 -4.28
CA LEU A 21 2.31 3.70 -3.62
C LEU A 21 2.70 2.32 -4.17
N ALA A 22 2.95 2.19 -5.47
CA ALA A 22 3.45 0.95 -6.07
C ALA A 22 4.84 0.58 -5.49
N LYS A 23 5.75 1.55 -5.40
CA LYS A 23 7.06 1.36 -4.76
C LYS A 23 6.92 0.96 -3.29
N ALA A 24 6.04 1.63 -2.54
CA ALA A 24 5.78 1.32 -1.14
C ALA A 24 5.20 -0.09 -0.96
N SER A 25 4.31 -0.54 -1.87
CA SER A 25 3.79 -1.92 -1.86
C SER A 25 4.92 -2.93 -2.08
N ALA A 26 5.83 -2.68 -3.02
CA ALA A 26 6.95 -3.58 -3.28
C ALA A 26 7.90 -3.69 -2.07
N ILE A 27 8.14 -2.57 -1.37
CA ILE A 27 8.93 -2.56 -0.13
C ILE A 27 8.22 -3.35 0.98
N ALA A 28 6.90 -3.19 1.13
CA ALA A 28 6.13 -3.95 2.11
C ALA A 28 6.21 -5.47 1.85
N ASP A 29 6.13 -5.88 0.58
CA ASP A 29 6.27 -7.29 0.18
C ASP A 29 7.67 -7.84 0.46
N ALA A 30 8.71 -7.05 0.21
CA ALA A 30 10.09 -7.43 0.55
C ALA A 30 10.27 -7.63 2.06
N ASN A 31 9.73 -6.72 2.88
CA ASN A 31 9.81 -6.83 4.34
C ASN A 31 9.06 -8.06 4.87
N ILE A 32 7.90 -8.39 4.30
CA ILE A 32 7.14 -9.61 4.63
C ILE A 32 7.97 -10.86 4.32
N ALA A 33 8.60 -10.89 3.14
CA ALA A 33 9.45 -12.00 2.72
C ALA A 33 10.66 -12.16 3.64
N GLU A 34 11.32 -11.06 4.01
CA GLU A 34 12.46 -11.07 4.93
C GLU A 34 12.06 -11.55 6.33
N LEU A 35 10.94 -11.05 6.87
CA LEU A 35 10.42 -11.47 8.18
C LEU A 35 10.12 -12.98 8.19
N THR A 36 9.53 -13.49 7.11
CA THR A 36 9.21 -14.92 6.93
C THR A 36 10.49 -15.76 6.86
N ALA A 37 11.46 -15.34 6.05
CA ALA A 37 12.74 -16.02 5.92
C ALA A 37 13.52 -16.07 7.24
N ASN A 38 13.53 -14.95 7.98
CA ASN A 38 14.18 -14.86 9.29
C ASN A 38 13.53 -15.80 10.31
N ASN A 39 12.20 -15.91 10.33
CA ASN A 39 11.50 -16.86 11.20
C ASN A 39 11.89 -18.31 10.86
N THR A 40 11.86 -18.69 9.58
CA THR A 40 12.30 -20.02 9.14
C THR A 40 13.75 -20.31 9.55
N ALA A 41 14.65 -19.36 9.37
CA ALA A 41 16.06 -19.51 9.76
C ALA A 41 16.23 -19.73 11.27
N ASN A 42 15.51 -18.96 12.10
CA ASN A 42 15.57 -19.09 13.56
C ASN A 42 15.02 -20.43 14.06
N LEU A 43 13.91 -20.89 13.48
CA LEU A 43 13.32 -22.20 13.81
C LEU A 43 14.25 -23.35 13.41
N ASN A 44 14.85 -23.28 12.21
CA ASN A 44 15.79 -24.30 11.74
C ASN A 44 17.11 -24.34 12.53
N ALA A 45 17.56 -23.19 13.03
CA ALA A 45 18.74 -23.10 13.88
C ALA A 45 18.50 -23.64 15.31
N GLY A 46 17.23 -23.90 15.69
CA GLY A 46 16.88 -24.29 17.04
C GLY A 46 17.14 -23.18 18.07
N ASN A 47 17.12 -21.91 17.63
CA ASN A 47 17.36 -20.76 18.50
C ASN A 47 16.29 -20.62 19.60
N TRP A 48 15.11 -21.20 19.38
CA TRP A 48 13.98 -21.21 20.29
C TRP A 48 13.47 -22.64 20.45
N VAL A 49 13.20 -23.07 21.67
CA VAL A 49 12.71 -24.41 21.98
C VAL A 49 11.58 -24.35 23.02
N GLY A 50 10.63 -25.29 22.96
CA GLY A 50 9.53 -25.38 23.90
C GLY A 50 8.65 -24.11 23.92
N VAL A 51 8.31 -23.62 25.11
CA VAL A 51 7.42 -22.45 25.31
C VAL A 51 7.97 -21.17 24.69
N ASP A 52 9.31 -21.02 24.65
CA ASP A 52 9.95 -19.86 24.02
C ASP A 52 9.77 -19.87 22.50
N GLN A 53 9.72 -21.06 21.89
CA GLN A 53 9.43 -21.21 20.47
C GLN A 53 7.98 -20.83 20.16
N GLU A 54 7.01 -21.30 20.96
CA GLU A 54 5.59 -20.95 20.79
C GLU A 54 5.37 -19.44 20.91
N SER A 55 5.99 -18.82 21.92
CA SER A 55 5.90 -17.37 22.15
C SER A 55 6.54 -16.57 21.00
N TYR A 56 7.70 -17.00 20.51
CA TYR A 56 8.36 -16.41 19.35
C TYR A 56 7.50 -16.52 18.08
N GLN A 57 6.94 -17.69 17.81
CA GLN A 57 6.06 -17.91 16.66
C GLN A 57 4.80 -17.04 16.74
N HIS A 58 4.18 -16.91 17.93
CA HIS A 58 3.02 -16.06 18.12
C HIS A 58 3.31 -14.58 17.81
N VAL A 59 4.44 -14.06 18.32
CA VAL A 59 4.87 -12.68 18.01
C VAL A 59 5.14 -12.53 16.51
N HIS A 60 5.80 -13.51 15.88
CA HIS A 60 6.04 -13.51 14.44
C HIS A 60 4.73 -13.43 13.65
N GLU A 61 3.72 -14.23 13.99
CA GLU A 61 2.41 -14.24 13.33
C GLU A 61 1.70 -12.88 13.43
N ILE A 62 1.72 -12.25 14.61
CA ILE A 62 1.13 -10.92 14.81
C ILE A 62 1.84 -9.89 13.91
N CYS A 63 3.18 -9.90 13.90
CA CYS A 63 3.96 -8.99 13.08
C CYS A 63 3.73 -9.23 11.58
N LEU A 64 3.70 -10.49 11.15
CA LEU A 64 3.41 -10.87 9.77
C LEU A 64 2.03 -10.34 9.37
N LYS A 65 1.02 -10.55 10.20
CA LYS A 65 -0.35 -10.13 9.90
C LYS A 65 -0.49 -8.61 9.82
N ALA A 66 0.19 -7.88 10.69
CA ALA A 66 0.21 -6.41 10.65
C ALA A 66 0.84 -5.91 9.34
N ASN A 67 1.93 -6.53 8.88
CA ASN A 67 2.59 -6.17 7.63
C ASN A 67 1.72 -6.52 6.40
N GLU A 68 1.06 -7.67 6.38
CA GLU A 68 0.10 -8.02 5.32
C GLU A 68 -1.03 -7.00 5.21
N ASN A 69 -1.59 -6.58 6.35
CA ASN A 69 -2.66 -5.59 6.39
C ASN A 69 -2.18 -4.23 5.87
N LEU A 70 -0.97 -3.81 6.23
CA LEU A 70 -0.36 -2.58 5.72
C LEU A 70 -0.12 -2.66 4.21
N ALA A 71 0.44 -3.76 3.71
CA ALA A 71 0.67 -3.97 2.28
C ALA A 71 -0.65 -3.91 1.49
N MET A 72 -1.71 -4.56 2.00
CA MET A 72 -3.04 -4.50 1.41
C MET A 72 -3.61 -3.07 1.40
N ALA A 73 -3.45 -2.32 2.49
CA ALA A 73 -3.92 -0.93 2.58
C ALA A 73 -3.21 -0.01 1.56
N ILE A 74 -1.89 -0.18 1.38
CA ILE A 74 -1.11 0.58 0.40
C ILE A 74 -1.59 0.27 -1.02
N ARG A 75 -1.75 -1.01 -1.38
CA ARG A 75 -2.26 -1.41 -2.70
C ARG A 75 -3.65 -0.86 -2.97
N LYS A 76 -4.56 -1.01 -2.02
CA LYS A 76 -5.94 -0.51 -2.14
C LYS A 76 -5.97 1.01 -2.34
N THR A 77 -5.12 1.74 -1.61
CA THR A 77 -4.96 3.18 -1.79
C THR A 77 -4.46 3.50 -3.21
N GLY A 78 -3.47 2.76 -3.72
CA GLY A 78 -2.96 2.92 -5.08
C GLY A 78 -4.03 2.75 -6.16
N ILE A 79 -4.86 1.71 -6.04
CA ILE A 79 -5.98 1.44 -6.95
C ILE A 79 -7.01 2.58 -6.90
N ASN A 80 -7.34 3.07 -5.71
CA ASN A 80 -8.28 4.18 -5.56
C ASN A 80 -7.77 5.47 -6.19
N ILE A 81 -6.46 5.77 -6.07
CA ILE A 81 -5.82 6.92 -6.71
C ILE A 81 -5.88 6.80 -8.23
N GLN A 82 -5.59 5.63 -8.80
CA GLN A 82 -5.71 5.39 -10.25
C GLN A 82 -7.17 5.52 -10.72
N THR A 83 -8.12 5.02 -9.93
CA THR A 83 -9.55 5.15 -10.23
C THR A 83 -9.98 6.62 -10.25
N ALA A 84 -9.53 7.41 -9.28
CA ALA A 84 -9.78 8.85 -9.24
C ALA A 84 -9.17 9.57 -10.45
N ALA A 85 -7.96 9.20 -10.87
CA ALA A 85 -7.33 9.75 -12.07
C ALA A 85 -8.16 9.51 -13.34
N THR A 86 -8.66 8.28 -13.51
CA THR A 86 -9.53 7.91 -14.64
C THR A 86 -10.83 8.70 -14.65
N ILE A 87 -11.49 8.84 -13.49
CA ILE A 87 -12.73 9.62 -13.36
C ILE A 87 -12.47 11.09 -13.69
N HIS A 88 -11.37 11.65 -13.18
CA HIS A 88 -10.99 13.04 -13.45
C HIS A 88 -10.75 13.27 -14.95
N GLN A 89 -10.01 12.39 -15.61
CA GLN A 89 -9.78 12.44 -17.05
C GLN A 89 -11.09 12.37 -17.85
N ALA A 90 -11.99 11.44 -17.51
CA ALA A 90 -13.29 11.34 -18.16
C ALA A 90 -14.12 12.63 -18.00
N GLY A 91 -14.12 13.23 -16.81
CA GLY A 91 -14.79 14.50 -16.55
C GLY A 91 -14.22 15.67 -17.37
N GLN A 92 -12.89 15.73 -17.54
CA GLN A 92 -12.26 16.74 -18.40
C GLN A 92 -12.66 16.58 -19.87
N VAL A 93 -12.72 15.34 -20.38
CA VAL A 93 -13.16 15.05 -21.75
C VAL A 93 -14.61 15.45 -21.96
N GLN A 94 -15.51 15.13 -21.01
CA GLN A 94 -16.92 15.54 -21.07
C GLN A 94 -17.09 17.06 -21.06
N ALA A 95 -16.35 17.76 -20.19
CA ALA A 95 -16.38 19.22 -20.14
C ALA A 95 -15.89 19.86 -21.44
N ALA A 96 -14.77 19.36 -22.00
CA ALA A 96 -14.26 19.84 -23.29
C ALA A 96 -15.28 19.62 -24.42
N GLY A 97 -16.03 18.51 -24.39
CA GLY A 97 -17.11 18.24 -25.35
C GLY A 97 -18.34 19.14 -25.19
N LEU A 98 -18.65 19.62 -23.98
CA LEU A 98 -19.78 20.53 -23.73
C LEU A 98 -19.47 21.99 -24.09
N TYR A 99 -18.24 22.44 -23.86
CA TYR A 99 -17.81 23.83 -24.10
C TYR A 99 -17.06 24.03 -25.43
N GLY A 100 -16.91 22.97 -26.23
CA GLY A 100 -16.30 22.98 -27.56
C GLY A 100 -17.27 23.27 -28.72
N VAL A 101 -18.46 23.81 -28.43
CA VAL A 101 -19.46 24.25 -29.41
C VAL A 101 -19.55 25.78 -29.40
#